data_AF-A0AAV5KWJ7-F1
#
_entry.id   AF-A0AAV5KWJ7-F1
#
_cell.length_a   1.000
_cell.length_b   1.000
_cell.length_c   1.000
_cell.angle_alpha   90.00
_cell.angle_beta   90.00
_cell.angle_gamma   90.00
#
_symmetry.space_group_name_H-M   'P 1'
#
loop_
_entity.id
_entity.type
_entity.pdbx_description
1 polymer ?
#
loop_
_entity_poly.entity_id
_entity_poly.type
_entity_poly.pdbx_seq_one_letter_code
_entity_poly.pdbx_strand_id
1 'polypeptide(L)'
;MWGSDSKTETKPGPTLSLACPFPDQAISSIKFASFGTPSGTCGSFSHGKCSSPKALSILQKACIGSKSCSIAVSTGTFGDPCRGVIKSLAVEVSCT
;
A
#
# COMPACT_ATOMS: atom_id res chain seq x y z
N MET A 1 37.12 -25.04 2.42
CA MET A 1 35.68 -25.28 2.19
C MET A 1 34.92 -24.05 2.66
N TRP A 2 34.77 -23.04 1.82
CA TRP A 2 33.93 -21.88 2.14
C TRP A 2 32.65 -22.04 1.33
N GLY A 3 31.56 -22.39 2.02
CA GLY A 3 30.25 -22.63 1.43
C GLY A 3 29.66 -21.33 0.92
N SER A 4 29.17 -21.37 -0.32
CA SER A 4 28.40 -20.31 -0.95
C SER A 4 27.02 -20.18 -0.30
N ASP A 5 26.91 -19.34 0.72
CA ASP A 5 25.61 -18.77 1.07
C ASP A 5 25.36 -17.56 0.16
N SER A 6 24.95 -17.85 -1.08
CA SER A 6 24.22 -16.89 -1.90
C SER A 6 22.85 -16.67 -1.24
N LYS A 7 22.82 -15.86 -0.16
CA LYS A 7 21.62 -15.10 0.14
C LYS A 7 21.50 -14.10 -0.99
N THR A 8 20.69 -14.43 -1.99
CA THR A 8 20.00 -13.42 -2.78
C THR A 8 19.29 -12.49 -1.81
N GLU A 9 19.97 -11.41 -1.44
CA GLU A 9 19.36 -10.27 -0.77
C GLU A 9 18.37 -9.68 -1.77
N THR A 10 17.20 -10.31 -1.84
CA THR A 10 16.04 -9.72 -2.48
C THR A 10 15.69 -8.56 -1.59
N LYS A 11 16.27 -7.38 -1.86
CA LYS A 11 15.91 -6.15 -1.18
C LYS A 11 14.38 -6.11 -1.13
N PRO A 12 13.76 -6.12 0.07
CA PRO A 12 12.31 -6.09 0.15
C PRO A 12 11.83 -4.87 -0.64
N GLY A 13 10.94 -5.09 -1.59
CA GLY A 13 10.33 -4.00 -2.35
C GLY A 13 9.64 -3.01 -1.41
N PRO A 14 9.25 -1.83 -1.91
CA PRO A 14 8.54 -0.84 -1.10
C PRO A 14 7.31 -1.50 -0.45
N THR A 15 7.14 -1.29 0.85
CA THR A 15 6.05 -1.87 1.63
C THR A 15 5.27 -0.75 2.30
N LEU A 16 3.95 -0.81 2.18
CA LEU A 16 3.04 0.06 2.91
C LEU A 16 2.90 -0.50 4.32
N SER A 17 3.18 0.32 5.33
CA SER A 17 2.95 -0.01 6.73
C SER A 17 1.97 1.00 7.33
N LEU A 18 0.81 0.51 7.77
CA LEU A 18 -0.21 1.30 8.46
C LEU A 18 -0.34 0.81 9.90
N ALA A 19 -0.50 1.72 10.84
CA ALA A 19 -0.79 1.42 12.23
C ALA A 19 -1.66 2.54 12.82
N CYS A 20 -2.64 2.16 13.64
CA CYS A 20 -3.40 3.12 14.42
C CYS A 20 -2.56 3.67 15.59
N PRO A 21 -2.71 4.95 15.95
CA PRO A 21 -1.89 5.60 16.96
C PRO A 21 -2.12 5.07 18.37
N PHE A 22 -3.29 4.50 18.66
CA PHE A 22 -3.64 4.00 19.99
C PHE A 22 -3.79 2.47 20.00
N PRO A 23 -3.43 1.80 21.12
CA PRO A 23 -3.36 0.34 21.19
C PRO A 23 -4.71 -0.36 21.07
N ASP A 24 -5.82 0.29 21.40
CA ASP A 24 -7.17 -0.29 21.35
C ASP A 24 -7.93 0.05 20.06
N GLN A 25 -7.28 0.74 19.13
CA GLN A 25 -7.87 1.10 17.86
C GLN A 25 -7.59 0.07 16.79
N ALA A 26 -8.56 -0.11 15.90
CA ALA A 26 -8.39 -0.83 14.66
C ALA A 26 -8.70 0.07 13.46
N ILE A 27 -8.13 -0.27 12.32
CA ILE A 27 -8.47 0.37 11.05
C ILE A 27 -9.93 0.03 10.76
N SER A 28 -10.81 1.03 10.83
CA SER A 28 -12.25 0.85 10.65
C SER A 28 -12.69 1.04 9.20
N SER A 29 -11.99 1.91 8.47
CA SER A 29 -12.30 2.17 7.07
C SER A 29 -11.08 2.70 6.30
N ILE A 30 -11.11 2.46 4.98
CA ILE A 30 -10.19 3.08 4.02
C ILE A 30 -10.94 4.26 3.38
N LYS A 31 -10.50 5.49 3.64
CA LYS A 31 -11.09 6.72 3.09
C LYS A 31 -10.67 6.97 1.65
N PHE A 32 -9.41 6.67 1.33
CA PHE A 32 -8.84 6.86 0.01
C PHE A 32 -7.81 5.77 -0.29
N ALA A 33 -7.74 5.34 -1.55
CA ALA A 33 -6.75 4.39 -2.02
C ALA A 33 -6.49 4.58 -3.51
N SER A 34 -5.23 4.84 -3.88
CA SER A 34 -4.84 4.94 -5.29
C SER A 34 -3.42 4.45 -5.49
N PHE A 35 -3.25 3.49 -6.40
CA PHE A 35 -1.95 3.03 -6.89
C PHE A 35 -1.75 3.46 -8.34
N GLY A 36 -0.81 4.36 -8.60
CA GLY A 36 -0.60 4.96 -9.92
C GLY A 36 0.04 6.33 -9.79
N THR A 37 -0.64 7.39 -10.22
CA THR A 37 -0.12 8.76 -10.14
C THR A 37 -0.96 9.67 -9.23
N PRO A 38 -1.26 9.28 -7.97
CA PRO A 38 -2.03 10.12 -7.07
C PRO A 38 -1.30 11.44 -6.78
N SER A 39 -2.08 12.48 -6.49
CA SER A 39 -1.58 13.81 -6.14
C SER A 39 -2.31 14.36 -4.91
N GLY A 40 -1.69 15.32 -4.23
CA GLY A 40 -2.24 15.93 -3.02
C GLY A 40 -1.58 15.40 -1.74
N THR A 41 -2.27 15.56 -0.62
CA THR A 41 -1.79 15.20 0.73
C THR A 41 -2.88 14.50 1.51
N CYS A 42 -2.54 13.93 2.68
CA CYS A 42 -3.54 13.31 3.56
C CYS A 42 -4.68 14.29 3.90
N GLY A 43 -5.93 13.87 3.67
CA GLY A 43 -7.15 14.66 3.76
C GLY A 43 -7.58 15.34 2.45
N SER A 44 -6.73 15.34 1.42
CA SER A 44 -6.96 16.02 0.14
C SER A 44 -6.37 15.29 -1.05
N PHE A 45 -6.19 13.96 -0.96
CA PHE A 45 -5.72 13.19 -2.09
C PHE A 45 -6.73 13.18 -3.24
N SER A 46 -6.19 13.13 -4.45
CA SER A 46 -6.95 12.96 -5.69
C SER A 46 -6.35 11.83 -6.52
N HIS A 47 -7.22 11.15 -7.27
CA HIS A 47 -6.79 10.18 -8.25
C HIS A 47 -6.08 10.90 -9.41
N GLY A 48 -4.91 10.39 -9.81
CA GLY A 48 -4.25 10.84 -11.02
C GLY A 48 -4.85 10.24 -12.29
N LYS A 49 -4.22 10.57 -13.43
CA LYS A 49 -4.55 10.00 -14.73
C LYS A 49 -4.42 8.47 -14.78
N CYS A 50 -3.61 7.90 -13.89
CA CYS A 50 -3.43 6.47 -13.74
C CYS A 50 -3.75 6.06 -12.31
N SER A 51 -4.64 5.09 -12.16
CA SER A 51 -4.99 4.52 -10.86
C SER A 51 -5.45 3.07 -11.04
N SER A 52 -5.00 2.18 -10.16
CA SER A 52 -5.46 0.80 -10.14
C SER A 52 -6.87 0.71 -9.53
N PRO A 53 -7.85 0.09 -10.21
CA PRO A 53 -9.18 -0.10 -9.67
C PRO A 53 -9.21 -1.11 -8.50
N LYS A 54 -8.16 -1.92 -8.33
CA LYS A 54 -8.07 -2.93 -7.27
C LYS A 54 -7.53 -2.39 -5.95
N ALA A 55 -6.90 -1.21 -5.96
CA ALA A 55 -6.20 -0.66 -4.79
C ALA A 55 -7.10 -0.59 -3.55
N LEU A 56 -8.30 -0.03 -3.71
CA LEU A 56 -9.25 0.10 -2.61
C LEU A 56 -9.67 -1.26 -2.03
N SER A 57 -10.12 -2.19 -2.87
CA SER A 57 -10.61 -3.48 -2.41
C SER A 57 -9.52 -4.34 -1.76
N ILE A 58 -8.27 -4.25 -2.24
CA ILE A 58 -7.14 -4.96 -1.63
C ILE A 58 -6.88 -4.43 -0.22
N LEU A 59 -6.79 -3.11 -0.07
CA LEU A 59 -6.52 -2.47 1.23
C LEU A 59 -7.68 -2.68 2.22
N GLN A 60 -8.93 -2.62 1.75
CA GLN A 60 -10.09 -2.90 2.58
C GLN A 60 -10.04 -4.33 3.15
N LYS A 61 -9.77 -5.33 2.30
CA LYS A 61 -9.69 -6.73 2.73
C LYS A 61 -8.50 -7.02 3.64
N ALA A 62 -7.37 -6.35 3.41
CA ALA A 62 -6.13 -6.64 4.12
C ALA A 62 -5.99 -5.87 5.44
N CYS A 63 -6.56 -4.67 5.54
CA CYS A 63 -6.30 -3.77 6.66
C CYS A 63 -7.50 -3.54 7.60
N ILE A 64 -8.75 -3.59 7.10
CA ILE A 64 -9.91 -3.31 7.96
C ILE A 64 -10.03 -4.37 9.06
N GLY A 65 -10.28 -3.93 10.29
CA GLY A 65 -10.37 -4.79 11.48
C GLY A 65 -9.03 -5.11 12.13
N SER A 66 -7.91 -4.67 11.53
CA SER A 66 -6.56 -4.88 12.08
C SER A 66 -6.02 -3.59 12.71
N LYS A 67 -5.22 -3.71 13.78
CA LYS A 67 -4.53 -2.58 14.43
C LYS A 67 -3.41 -2.01 13.56
N SER A 68 -2.78 -2.90 12.80
CA SER A 68 -1.74 -2.59 11.83
C SER A 68 -1.88 -3.47 10.60
N CYS A 69 -1.35 -3.00 9.49
CA CYS A 69 -1.43 -3.66 8.18
C CYS A 69 -0.13 -3.43 7.43
N SER A 70 0.36 -4.47 6.74
CA SER A 70 1.58 -4.38 5.92
C SER A 70 1.36 -5.03 4.57
N ILE A 71 1.59 -4.28 3.49
CA ILE A 71 1.30 -4.73 2.11
C ILE A 71 2.44 -4.34 1.18
N ALA A 72 2.92 -5.31 0.41
CA ALA A 72 3.93 -5.07 -0.62
C ALA A 72 3.37 -4.15 -1.73
N VAL A 73 4.04 -3.03 -1.97
CA VAL A 73 3.70 -2.06 -3.01
C VAL A 73 4.34 -2.49 -4.32
N SER A 74 3.61 -3.28 -5.10
CA SER A 74 4.09 -3.80 -6.37
C SER A 74 2.98 -3.88 -7.41
N THR A 75 3.37 -3.96 -8.69
CA THR A 75 2.45 -4.27 -9.79
C THR A 75 1.89 -5.70 -9.69
N GLY A 76 2.55 -6.61 -8.98
CA GLY A 76 2.00 -7.94 -8.68
C GLY A 76 0.81 -7.87 -7.72
N THR A 77 0.89 -7.01 -6.70
CA THR A 77 -0.19 -6.81 -5.72
C THR A 77 -1.33 -6.00 -6.32
N PHE A 78 -1.02 -4.82 -6.85
CA PHE A 78 -2.02 -3.83 -7.25
C PHE A 78 -2.34 -3.84 -8.75
N GLY A 79 -1.67 -4.66 -9.55
CA GLY A 79 -1.75 -4.62 -11.00
C GLY A 79 -0.91 -3.51 -11.62
N ASP A 80 -0.82 -3.50 -12.95
CA ASP A 80 -0.12 -2.45 -13.71
C ASP A 80 -1.11 -1.62 -14.53
N PRO A 81 -1.72 -0.56 -13.93
CA PRO A 81 -2.70 0.29 -14.61
C PRO A 81 -2.09 1.18 -15.72
N CYS A 82 -0.78 1.38 -15.73
CA CYS A 82 -0.10 2.22 -16.72
C CYS A 82 1.37 1.80 -16.86
N ARG A 83 1.68 1.07 -17.95
CA ARG A 83 3.04 0.60 -18.23
C ARG A 83 3.97 1.78 -18.53
N GLY A 84 5.22 1.68 -18.08
CA GLY A 84 6.23 2.73 -18.31
C GLY A 84 6.10 3.97 -17.41
N VAL A 85 5.09 4.03 -16.54
CA VAL A 85 4.90 5.11 -15.57
C VAL A 85 5.32 4.64 -14.19
N ILE A 86 6.08 5.47 -13.47
CA ILE A 86 6.41 5.27 -12.05
C ILE A 86 5.13 5.41 -11.24
N LYS A 87 4.86 4.41 -10.40
CA LYS A 87 3.63 4.33 -9.61
C LYS A 87 3.92 4.55 -8.15
N SER A 88 3.07 5.34 -7.52
CA SER A 88 3.04 5.58 -6.08
C SER A 88 1.73 5.08 -5.51
N LEU A 89 1.75 4.65 -4.26
CA LEU A 89 0.57 4.28 -3.49
C LEU A 89 0.23 5.38 -2.50
N ALA A 90 -0.96 5.95 -2.59
CA ALA A 90 -1.51 6.88 -1.60
C ALA A 90 -2.74 6.26 -0.94
N VAL A 91 -2.78 6.32 0.39
CA VAL A 91 -3.82 5.69 1.21
C VAL A 91 -4.20 6.61 2.36
N GLU A 92 -5.49 6.71 2.61
CA GLU A 92 -6.02 7.31 3.84
C GLU A 92 -6.86 6.29 4.57
N VAL A 93 -6.63 6.17 5.87
CA VAL A 93 -7.37 5.27 6.73
C VAL A 93 -7.96 6.02 7.90
N SER A 94 -9.03 5.45 8.46
CA SER A 94 -9.55 5.89 9.75
C SER A 94 -9.42 4.77 10.76
N CYS A 95 -9.10 5.17 11.97
CA CYS A 95 -8.99 4.31 13.13
C CYS A 95 -10.11 4.66 14.11
N THR A 96 -10.72 3.65 14.71
CA THR A 96 -11.71 3.81 15.79
C THR A 96 -11.41 2.82 16.89
#